data_AF-A0A395IWD6-F1
#
_entry.id   AF-A0A395IWD6-F1
#
_cell.length_a   1.000
_cell.length_b   1.000
_cell.length_c   1.000
_cell.angle_alpha   90.00
_cell.angle_beta   90.00
_cell.angle_gamma   90.00
#
_symmetry.space_group_name_H-M   'P 1'
#
loop_
_entity.id
_entity.type
_entity.pdbx_description
1 polymer ?
#
loop_
_entity_poly.entity_id
_entity_poly.type
_entity_poly.pdbx_seq_one_letter_code
_entity_poly.pdbx_strand_id
1 'polypeptide(L)'
;MQVYNIRIKWSPGHTGIEGNEAADRLADTGAHTPDCDPGPASLPTISGIGSIFRDLRSGAQQSWWIKRKAKLSAHYLKMGSDLPVGLPPELDLPRTNYTGSSPSALLMGIFPGYHNKFRHANALTECSCGAAKAPMHLVHCPKVS
;
A
#
# COMPACT_ATOMS: atom_id res chain seq x y z
N MET A 1 -41.25 7.02 42.18
CA MET A 1 -40.54 5.78 41.80
C MET A 1 -41.44 4.59 42.10
N GLN A 2 -41.83 3.82 41.09
CA GLN A 2 -42.53 2.55 41.30
C GLN A 2 -41.49 1.48 41.63
N VAL A 3 -41.73 0.72 42.70
CA VAL A 3 -40.88 -0.39 43.12
C VAL A 3 -41.62 -1.67 42.73
N TYR A 4 -41.02 -2.47 41.84
CA TYR A 4 -41.56 -3.75 41.42
C TYR A 4 -40.93 -4.89 42.21
N ASN A 5 -41.74 -5.87 42.60
CA ASN A 5 -41.25 -7.11 43.20
C ASN A 5 -40.93 -8.11 42.09
N ILE A 6 -39.65 -8.19 41.69
CA ILE A 6 -39.18 -9.09 40.63
C ILE A 6 -38.58 -10.33 41.27
N ARG A 7 -38.91 -11.52 40.74
CA ARG A 7 -38.30 -12.79 41.14
C ARG A 7 -37.72 -13.49 39.90
N ILE A 8 -36.48 -13.95 40.02
CA ILE A 8 -35.76 -14.66 38.96
C ILE A 8 -35.87 -16.16 39.22
N LYS A 9 -36.17 -16.94 38.17
CA LYS A 9 -36.17 -18.40 38.21
C LYS A 9 -35.35 -18.94 37.05
N TRP A 10 -34.50 -19.92 37.32
CA TRP A 10 -33.72 -20.63 36.32
C TRP A 10 -34.37 -21.97 36.02
N SER A 11 -34.49 -22.32 34.75
CA SER A 11 -34.95 -23.62 34.29
C SER A 11 -33.91 -24.24 33.37
N PRO A 12 -33.76 -25.58 33.37
CA PRO A 12 -32.98 -26.27 32.34
C PRO A 12 -33.48 -25.97 30.92
N GLY A 13 -32.60 -26.06 29.94
CA GLY A 13 -32.98 -25.89 28.52
C GLY A 13 -33.98 -26.96 28.07
N HIS A 14 -34.86 -26.60 27.13
CA HIS A 14 -35.84 -27.51 26.51
C HIS A 14 -36.79 -28.23 27.50
N THR A 15 -37.21 -27.53 28.57
CA THR A 15 -38.11 -28.08 29.59
C THR A 15 -39.60 -28.09 29.17
N GLY A 16 -39.96 -27.70 27.93
CA GLY A 16 -41.37 -27.64 27.53
C GLY A 16 -42.15 -26.43 28.06
N ILE A 17 -41.46 -25.43 28.63
CA ILE A 17 -42.11 -24.23 29.17
C ILE A 17 -42.48 -23.34 27.99
N GLU A 18 -43.79 -23.29 27.68
CA GLU A 18 -44.34 -22.59 26.51
C GLU A 18 -43.77 -21.18 26.31
N GLY A 19 -43.70 -20.38 27.38
CA GLY A 19 -43.15 -19.02 27.32
C GLY A 19 -41.66 -18.96 27.01
N ASN A 20 -40.87 -19.89 27.53
CA ASN A 20 -39.43 -19.96 27.25
C ASN A 20 -39.18 -20.45 25.82
N GLU A 21 -39.94 -21.43 25.36
CA GLU A 21 -39.84 -21.93 23.99
C GLU A 21 -40.32 -20.90 22.96
N ALA A 22 -41.37 -20.14 23.27
CA ALA A 22 -41.80 -19.03 22.43
C ALA A 22 -40.72 -17.94 22.37
N ALA A 23 -40.10 -17.59 23.49
CA ALA A 23 -38.99 -16.64 23.53
C ALA A 23 -37.77 -17.15 22.74
N ASP A 24 -37.42 -18.43 22.86
CA ASP A 24 -36.33 -19.07 22.14
C ASP A 24 -36.58 -19.09 20.63
N ARG A 25 -37.79 -19.47 20.19
CA ARG A 25 -38.20 -19.40 18.77
C ARG A 25 -38.13 -17.98 18.20
N LEU A 26 -38.53 -16.98 18.98
CA LEU A 26 -38.45 -15.57 18.56
C LEU A 26 -37.00 -15.09 18.47
N ALA A 27 -36.15 -15.47 19.42
CA ALA A 27 -34.73 -15.16 19.40
C ALA A 27 -34.03 -15.82 18.19
N ASP A 28 -34.34 -17.08 17.91
CA ASP A 28 -33.81 -17.83 16.77
C ASP A 28 -34.27 -17.20 15.44
N THR A 29 -35.55 -16.84 15.33
CA THR A 29 -36.07 -16.14 14.15
C THR A 29 -35.36 -14.80 13.96
N GLY A 30 -35.16 -14.02 15.03
CA GLY A 30 -34.44 -12.74 14.97
C GLY A 30 -32.95 -12.88 14.64
N ALA A 31 -32.31 -13.97 15.07
CA ALA A 31 -30.92 -14.26 14.71
C ALA A 31 -30.76 -14.58 13.21
N HIS A 32 -31.78 -15.18 12.60
CA HIS A 32 -31.78 -15.57 11.19
C HIS A 32 -32.38 -14.51 10.25
N THR A 33 -32.96 -13.42 10.77
CA THR A 33 -33.41 -12.31 9.93
C THR A 33 -32.21 -11.48 9.43
N PRO A 34 -32.01 -11.35 8.10
CA PRO A 34 -30.87 -10.62 7.52
C PRO A 34 -30.93 -9.10 7.74
N ASP A 35 -32.10 -8.58 8.13
CA ASP A 35 -32.40 -7.16 8.31
C ASP A 35 -32.41 -6.72 9.78
N CYS A 36 -31.58 -7.34 10.62
CA CYS A 36 -31.19 -6.63 11.84
C CYS A 36 -30.35 -5.45 11.37
N ASP A 37 -30.93 -4.23 11.39
CA ASP A 37 -30.20 -2.97 11.21
C ASP A 37 -29.01 -3.05 12.16
N PRO A 38 -27.83 -3.37 11.61
CA PRO A 38 -26.74 -3.77 12.45
C PRO A 38 -26.37 -2.42 13.06
N GLY A 39 -26.55 -2.27 14.37
CA GLY A 39 -26.55 -0.95 15.00
C GLY A 39 -25.25 -0.17 14.73
N PRO A 40 -24.98 0.96 15.39
CA PRO A 40 -23.76 1.75 15.13
C PRO A 40 -22.42 0.97 15.18
N ALA A 41 -22.39 -0.24 15.73
CA ALA A 41 -21.29 -1.21 15.68
C ALA A 41 -21.05 -1.89 14.30
N SER A 42 -21.96 -1.74 13.34
CA SER A 42 -21.88 -2.28 11.98
C SER A 42 -21.31 -1.32 10.95
N LEU A 43 -21.31 -0.03 11.31
CA LEU A 43 -20.72 0.99 10.47
C LEU A 43 -19.23 0.68 10.40
N PRO A 44 -18.66 0.58 9.19
CA PRO A 44 -17.25 0.26 9.06
C PRO A 44 -16.45 1.33 9.80
N THR A 45 -15.69 0.91 10.80
CA THR A 45 -14.79 1.78 11.55
C THR A 45 -13.89 2.52 10.56
N ILE A 46 -13.47 3.75 10.88
CA ILE A 46 -12.52 4.53 10.07
C ILE A 46 -11.31 3.68 9.65
N SER A 47 -10.83 2.82 10.56
CA SER A 47 -9.76 1.85 10.28
C SER A 47 -10.13 0.81 9.21
N GLY A 48 -11.36 0.28 9.26
CA GLY A 48 -11.89 -0.67 8.28
C GLY A 48 -12.05 -0.04 6.89
N ILE A 49 -12.61 1.17 6.82
CA ILE A 49 -12.68 1.95 5.57
C ILE A 49 -11.27 2.20 5.02
N GLY A 50 -10.33 2.58 5.90
CA GLY A 50 -8.94 2.78 5.53
C GLY A 50 -8.26 1.51 5.00
N SER A 51 -8.59 0.34 5.55
CA SER A 51 -8.08 -0.94 5.06
C SER A 51 -8.61 -1.26 3.67
N ILE A 52 -9.92 -1.16 3.47
CA ILE A 52 -10.56 -1.36 2.17
C ILE A 52 -9.96 -0.42 1.11
N PHE A 53 -9.74 0.85 1.47
CA PHE A 53 -9.10 1.80 0.57
C PHE A 53 -7.68 1.39 0.18
N ARG A 54 -6.85 0.94 1.14
CA ARG A 54 -5.49 0.47 0.86
C ARG A 54 -5.48 -0.75 -0.05
N ASP A 55 -6.40 -1.69 0.16
CA ASP A 55 -6.52 -2.90 -0.66
C ASP A 55 -6.93 -2.56 -2.09
N LEU A 56 -7.96 -1.72 -2.26
CA LEU A 56 -8.41 -1.24 -3.56
C LEU A 56 -7.30 -0.47 -4.30
N ARG A 57 -6.60 0.42 -3.60
CA ARG A 57 -5.48 1.17 -4.17
C ARG A 57 -4.35 0.24 -4.63
N SER A 58 -3.99 -0.73 -3.80
CA SER A 58 -2.91 -1.68 -4.11
C SER A 58 -3.26 -2.55 -5.32
N GLY A 59 -4.49 -3.07 -5.38
CA GLY A 59 -4.99 -3.83 -6.53
C GLY A 59 -5.05 -3.01 -7.82
N ALA A 60 -5.47 -1.75 -7.75
CA ALA A 60 -5.48 -0.85 -8.90
C ALA A 60 -4.07 -0.54 -9.41
N GLN A 61 -3.10 -0.31 -8.51
CA GLN A 61 -1.71 -0.07 -8.85
C GLN A 61 -1.06 -1.28 -9.53
N GLN A 62 -1.30 -2.49 -9.01
CA GLN A 62 -0.81 -3.73 -9.62
C GLN A 62 -1.43 -3.94 -11.01
N SER A 63 -2.74 -3.74 -11.13
CA SER A 63 -3.45 -3.88 -12.41
C SER A 63 -2.95 -2.89 -13.46
N TRP A 64 -2.68 -1.65 -13.06
CA TRP A 64 -2.07 -0.64 -13.93
C TRP A 64 -0.66 -1.05 -14.34
N TRP A 65 0.16 -1.55 -13.40
CA TRP A 65 1.54 -1.96 -13.67
C TRP A 65 1.60 -3.10 -14.67
N ILE A 66 0.76 -4.13 -14.52
CA ILE A 66 0.67 -5.25 -15.46
C ILE A 66 0.37 -4.75 -16.88
N LYS A 67 -0.62 -3.86 -17.02
CA LYS A 67 -0.98 -3.26 -18.33
C LYS A 67 0.18 -2.46 -18.94
N ARG A 68 0.99 -1.79 -18.12
CA ARG A 68 2.16 -1.02 -18.57
C ARG A 68 3.35 -1.90 -18.91
N LYS A 69 3.62 -2.93 -18.11
CA LYS A 69 4.71 -3.91 -18.32
C LYS A 69 4.57 -4.60 -19.67
N ALA A 70 3.35 -4.92 -20.09
CA ALA A 70 3.06 -5.48 -21.41
C ALA A 70 3.45 -4.58 -22.59
N LYS A 71 3.58 -3.26 -22.39
CA LYS A 71 3.96 -2.28 -23.43
C LYS A 71 5.45 -1.89 -23.36
N LEU A 72 6.21 -2.50 -22.46
CA LEU A 72 7.59 -2.12 -22.18
C LEU A 72 8.55 -2.83 -23.14
N SER A 73 9.64 -2.17 -23.54
CA SER A 73 10.61 -2.80 -24.44
C SER A 73 11.43 -3.88 -23.71
N ALA A 74 11.95 -4.85 -24.47
CA ALA A 74 12.75 -5.96 -23.94
C ALA A 74 13.94 -5.50 -23.08
N HIS A 75 14.54 -4.34 -23.43
CA HIS A 75 15.62 -3.72 -22.66
C HIS A 75 15.19 -3.40 -21.22
N TYR A 76 14.00 -2.81 -21.04
CA TYR A 76 13.50 -2.45 -19.72
C TYR A 76 12.98 -3.67 -18.94
N LEU A 77 12.43 -4.68 -19.61
CA LEU A 77 12.03 -5.93 -18.96
C LEU A 77 13.23 -6.68 -18.38
N LYS A 78 14.38 -6.65 -19.07
CA LYS A 78 15.63 -7.26 -18.61
C LYS A 78 16.22 -6.58 -17.36
N MET A 79 15.86 -5.33 -17.09
CA MET A 79 16.36 -4.57 -15.94
C MET A 79 15.64 -4.89 -14.61
N GLY A 80 14.77 -5.91 -14.57
CA GLY A 80 14.16 -6.35 -13.31
C GLY A 80 13.17 -5.32 -12.74
N SER A 81 12.27 -4.83 -13.57
CA SER A 81 11.23 -3.87 -13.16
C SER A 81 10.04 -4.59 -12.53
N ASP A 82 10.22 -5.15 -11.34
CA ASP A 82 9.07 -5.42 -10.47
C ASP A 82 8.89 -4.17 -9.62
N LEU A 83 7.77 -3.48 -9.83
CA LEU A 83 7.48 -2.22 -9.13
C LEU A 83 7.30 -2.56 -7.65
N PRO A 84 8.18 -2.11 -6.74
CA PRO A 84 7.93 -2.27 -5.32
C PRO A 84 6.65 -1.49 -4.98
N VAL A 85 5.72 -2.13 -4.28
CA VAL A 85 4.48 -1.50 -3.80
C VAL A 85 4.76 -0.51 -2.66
N GLY A 86 6.02 -0.44 -2.19
CA GLY A 86 6.52 0.53 -1.23
C GLY A 86 7.39 1.62 -1.87
N LEU A 87 7.66 2.66 -1.10
CA LEU A 87 8.70 3.63 -1.43
C LEU A 87 10.01 2.84 -1.57
N PRO A 88 10.70 2.92 -2.72
CA PRO A 88 11.99 2.25 -2.88
C PRO A 88 12.91 2.70 -1.75
N PRO A 89 13.66 1.81 -1.08
CA PRO A 89 14.58 2.19 0.01
C PRO A 89 15.61 3.24 -0.42
N GLU A 90 15.84 3.36 -1.72
CA GLU A 90 16.63 4.42 -2.36
C GLU A 90 16.06 5.82 -2.15
N LEU A 91 14.75 5.94 -1.88
CA LEU A 91 14.06 7.20 -1.61
C LEU A 91 14.10 7.63 -0.14
N ASP A 92 14.51 6.74 0.75
CA ASP A 92 14.73 7.00 2.18
C ASP A 92 16.15 7.55 2.44
N LEU A 93 17.02 7.52 1.41
CA LEU A 93 18.35 8.09 1.49
C LEU A 93 18.26 9.63 1.45
N PRO A 94 19.05 10.34 2.28
CA PRO A 94 19.24 11.79 2.12
C PRO A 94 19.61 12.11 0.68
N ARG A 95 19.08 13.21 0.13
CA ARG A 95 19.27 13.60 -1.28
C ARG A 95 20.74 13.64 -1.73
N THR A 96 21.65 13.87 -0.78
CA THR A 96 23.11 13.87 -0.97
C THR A 96 23.72 12.48 -1.21
N ASN A 97 23.04 11.42 -0.77
CA ASN A 97 23.50 10.03 -0.84
C ASN A 97 22.86 9.24 -2.01
N TYR A 98 22.14 9.92 -2.91
CA TYR A 98 21.80 9.38 -4.23
C TYR A 98 23.05 9.33 -5.12
N THR A 99 24.10 8.69 -4.64
CA THR A 99 25.33 8.51 -5.38
C THR A 99 25.16 7.35 -6.35
N GLY A 100 24.60 7.66 -7.53
CA GLY A 100 24.99 7.08 -8.83
C GLY A 100 24.92 5.57 -9.08
N SER A 101 24.61 4.74 -8.08
CA SER A 101 24.64 3.28 -8.14
C SER A 101 23.26 2.65 -8.32
N SER A 102 22.18 3.43 -8.22
CA SER A 102 20.83 2.93 -8.49
C SER A 102 20.57 2.91 -10.02
N PRO A 103 19.95 1.85 -10.56
CA PRO A 103 19.43 1.83 -11.94
C PRO A 103 18.54 3.03 -12.27
N SER A 104 17.87 3.59 -11.26
CA SER A 104 17.07 4.82 -11.37
C SER A 104 17.93 6.05 -11.70
N ALA A 105 19.18 6.12 -11.24
CA ALA A 105 20.10 7.21 -11.56
C ALA A 105 20.59 7.15 -13.03
N LEU A 106 20.81 5.93 -13.56
CA LEU A 106 21.02 5.69 -14.99
C LEU A 106 19.78 6.10 -15.81
N LEU A 107 18.59 5.86 -15.28
CA LEU A 107 17.31 6.30 -15.87
C LEU A 107 17.09 7.82 -15.77
N MET A 108 17.57 8.46 -14.70
CA MET A 108 17.46 9.91 -14.45
C MET A 108 18.45 10.74 -15.27
N GLY A 109 19.27 10.11 -16.11
CA GLY A 109 19.97 10.81 -17.18
C GLY A 109 21.15 11.68 -16.71
N ILE A 110 21.75 11.38 -15.56
CA ILE A 110 22.87 12.15 -14.97
C ILE A 110 24.20 12.05 -15.75
N PHE A 111 24.23 11.27 -16.84
CA PHE A 111 25.44 11.00 -17.62
C PHE A 111 25.47 11.82 -18.92
N PRO A 112 26.65 12.24 -19.39
CA PRO A 112 26.83 13.02 -20.61
C PRO A 112 26.22 12.38 -21.85
N GLY A 113 26.24 11.04 -21.95
CA GLY A 113 25.63 10.32 -23.07
C GLY A 113 24.12 10.54 -23.19
N TYR A 114 23.41 10.66 -22.06
CA TYR A 114 21.99 10.99 -22.04
C TYR A 114 21.76 12.46 -22.41
N HIS A 115 22.50 13.37 -21.78
CA HIS A 115 22.38 14.79 -22.05
C HIS A 115 22.70 15.17 -23.50
N ASN A 116 23.69 14.52 -24.11
CA ASN A 116 24.04 14.71 -25.52
C ASN A 116 22.95 14.19 -26.47
N LYS A 117 22.34 13.04 -26.17
CA LYS A 117 21.26 12.47 -26.98
C LYS A 117 20.02 13.37 -27.01
N PHE A 118 19.71 14.04 -25.90
CA PHE A 118 18.53 14.89 -25.74
C PHE A 118 18.83 16.40 -25.77
N ARG A 119 20.07 16.80 -26.07
CA ARG A 119 20.54 18.19 -26.19
C ARG A 119 20.12 19.10 -25.02
N HIS A 120 20.36 18.65 -23.79
CA HIS A 120 20.09 19.48 -22.61
C HIS A 120 21.13 20.61 -22.51
N ALA A 121 20.70 21.88 -22.66
CA ALA A 121 21.60 23.05 -22.71
C ALA A 121 22.35 23.34 -21.40
N ASN A 122 21.76 22.97 -20.24
CA ASN A 122 22.32 23.25 -18.91
C ASN A 122 22.84 21.98 -18.21
N ALA A 123 23.25 20.97 -18.99
CA ALA A 123 23.75 19.73 -18.43
C ALA A 123 25.16 19.90 -17.85
N LEU A 124 25.30 19.69 -16.54
CA LEU A 124 26.61 19.60 -15.89
C LEU A 124 27.25 18.25 -16.23
N THR A 125 27.92 18.18 -17.38
CA THR A 125 28.61 16.99 -17.90
C THR A 125 29.94 16.71 -17.21
N GLU A 126 30.48 17.70 -16.51
CA GLU A 126 31.75 17.64 -15.80
C GLU A 126 31.54 17.55 -14.29
N CYS A 127 32.36 16.74 -13.62
CA CYS A 127 32.43 16.64 -12.17
C CYS A 127 33.17 17.84 -11.59
N SER A 128 32.98 18.13 -10.30
CA SER A 128 33.74 19.17 -9.59
C SER A 128 35.26 18.93 -9.59
N CYS A 129 35.72 17.71 -9.90
CA CYS A 129 37.13 17.38 -10.10
C CYS A 129 37.65 17.62 -11.53
N GLY A 130 36.80 18.12 -12.45
CA GLY A 130 37.18 18.43 -13.84
C GLY A 130 37.13 17.25 -14.81
N ALA A 131 36.75 16.05 -14.36
CA ALA A 131 36.59 14.88 -15.23
C ALA A 131 35.14 14.70 -15.68
N ALA A 132 34.95 14.07 -16.85
CA ALA A 132 33.62 13.77 -17.36
C ALA A 132 32.85 12.84 -16.39
N LYS A 133 31.58 13.14 -16.13
CA LYS A 133 30.73 12.29 -15.29
C LYS A 133 30.48 10.96 -15.98
N ALA A 134 31.25 9.93 -15.65
CA ALA A 134 31.04 8.56 -16.09
C ALA A 134 30.53 7.70 -14.93
N PRO A 135 29.82 6.59 -15.20
CA PRO A 135 29.33 5.68 -14.15
C PRO A 135 30.45 5.23 -13.20
N MET A 136 31.63 4.92 -13.75
CA MET A 136 32.81 4.52 -12.97
C MET A 136 33.51 5.70 -12.28
N HIS A 137 33.32 6.92 -12.75
CA HIS A 137 33.98 8.10 -12.20
C HIS A 137 33.41 8.49 -10.83
N LEU A 138 32.13 8.19 -10.56
CA LEU A 138 31.51 8.39 -9.24
C LEU A 138 32.20 7.60 -8.12
N VAL A 139 32.65 6.38 -8.42
CA VAL A 139 33.31 5.48 -7.45
C VAL A 139 34.77 5.87 -7.21
N HIS A 140 35.41 6.52 -8.19
CA HIS A 140 36.85 6.83 -8.17
C HIS A 140 37.15 8.33 -8.11
N CYS A 141 36.16 9.17 -7.76
CA CYS A 141 36.36 10.62 -7.76
C CYS A 141 37.21 11.05 -6.55
N PRO A 142 38.37 11.69 -6.76
CA PRO A 142 39.29 12.09 -5.68
C PRO A 142 38.78 13.27 -4.83
N LYS A 143 37.66 13.90 -5.20
CA LYS A 143 37.05 15.01 -4.43
C LYS A 143 35.88 14.60 -3.52
N VAL A 144 35.52 13.31 -3.49
CA VAL A 144 34.37 12.80 -2.73
C VAL A 144 34.82 12.04 -1.45
N SER A 145 36.13 11.88 -1.23
CA SER A 145 36.68 11.37 0.04
C SER A 145 36.75 12.45 1.11
#